data_AF-A0A2S6SUD3-F1
#
_entry.id   AF-A0A2S6SUD3-F1
#
_cell.length_a   1.000
_cell.length_b   1.000
_cell.length_c   1.000
_cell.angle_alpha   90.00
_cell.angle_beta   90.00
_cell.angle_gamma   90.00
#
_symmetry.space_group_name_H-M   'P 1'
#
loop_
_entity.id
_entity.type
_entity.pdbx_description
1 polymer ?
#
loop_
_entity_poly.entity_id
_entity_poly.type
_entity_poly.pdbx_seq_one_letter_code
_entity_poly.pdbx_strand_id
1 'polypeptide(L)'
;MKNFISYIGVLLLTTITFGFADAKTSLTVYTAIEAEDLKRYADTFNEDHPDIEINWVRDSTGIVTAKLLAEKNNPVADVVWGLAG
;
A
#
# COMPACT_ATOMS: atom_id res chain seq x y z
N MET A 1 -30.99 -41.18 46.69
CA MET A 1 -29.86 -41.31 45.73
C MET A 1 -29.79 -39.99 44.98
N LYS A 2 -29.08 -38.93 45.40
CA LYS A 2 -27.64 -38.71 45.72
C LYS A 2 -26.68 -38.93 44.54
N ASN A 3 -26.74 -38.03 43.55
CA ASN A 3 -25.66 -37.79 42.58
C ASN A 3 -25.64 -36.25 42.36
N PHE A 4 -25.05 -35.37 43.18
CA PHE A 4 -23.63 -35.10 43.46
C PHE A 4 -22.66 -35.33 42.30
N ILE A 5 -21.83 -34.29 42.03
CA ILE A 5 -20.73 -34.18 41.04
C ILE A 5 -21.25 -33.59 39.69
N SER A 6 -20.85 -32.41 39.20
CA SER A 6 -19.53 -31.78 39.23
C SER A 6 -19.64 -30.26 39.00
N TYR A 7 -19.11 -29.44 39.90
CA TYR A 7 -18.75 -28.05 39.63
C TYR A 7 -17.35 -28.03 39.00
N ILE A 8 -17.26 -28.22 37.68
CA ILE A 8 -16.03 -27.91 36.94
C ILE A 8 -16.19 -26.48 36.45
N GLY A 9 -15.55 -25.56 37.18
CA GLY A 9 -15.38 -24.18 36.75
C GLY A 9 -14.58 -24.16 35.44
N VAL A 10 -15.26 -23.88 34.33
CA VAL A 10 -14.60 -23.51 33.09
C VAL A 10 -14.42 -21.99 33.14
N LEU A 11 -13.26 -21.56 33.64
CA LEU A 11 -12.79 -20.20 33.44
C LEU A 11 -12.44 -20.06 31.95
N LEU A 12 -13.37 -19.50 31.17
CA LEU A 12 -13.17 -19.26 29.75
C LEU A 12 -12.17 -18.10 29.60
N LEU A 13 -10.89 -18.43 29.37
CA LEU A 13 -9.85 -17.47 29.10
C LEU A 13 -10.06 -16.90 27.68
N THR A 14 -10.74 -15.76 27.57
CA THR A 14 -10.87 -15.04 26.31
C THR A 14 -9.53 -14.42 25.93
N THR A 15 -8.77 -15.09 25.07
CA THR A 15 -7.60 -14.50 24.41
C THR A 15 -8.07 -13.46 23.41
N ILE A 16 -7.90 -12.18 23.71
CA ILE A 16 -8.06 -11.10 22.74
C ILE A 16 -6.87 -11.19 21.79
N THR A 17 -7.05 -11.83 20.64
CA THR A 17 -6.10 -11.71 19.53
C THR A 17 -6.27 -10.32 18.95
N PHE A 18 -5.37 -9.40 19.28
CA PHE A 18 -5.18 -8.18 18.51
C PHE A 18 -4.66 -8.60 17.13
N GLY A 19 -5.56 -8.63 16.14
CA GLY A 19 -5.14 -8.76 14.75
C GLY A 19 -4.40 -7.49 14.36
N PHE A 20 -3.12 -7.62 13.99
CA PHE A 20 -2.45 -6.59 13.21
C PHE A 20 -3.13 -6.59 11.84
N ALA A 21 -3.99 -5.60 11.60
CA ALA A 21 -4.47 -5.34 10.25
C ALA A 21 -3.26 -4.85 9.44
N ASP A 22 -2.75 -5.71 8.56
CA ASP A 22 -1.73 -5.35 7.58
C ASP A 22 -2.42 -4.48 6.51
N ALA A 23 -2.45 -3.17 6.77
CA ALA A 23 -2.99 -2.21 5.84
C ALA A 23 -1.93 -1.96 4.77
N LYS A 24 -2.18 -2.44 3.55
CA LYS A 24 -1.31 -2.16 2.41
C LYS A 24 -1.08 -0.65 2.30
N THR A 25 0.18 -0.26 2.24
CA THR A 25 0.55 1.15 2.06
C THR A 25 0.35 1.51 0.60
N SER A 26 -0.38 2.58 0.30
CA SER A 26 -0.57 3.04 -1.07
C SER A 26 0.27 4.28 -1.37
N LEU A 27 0.96 4.29 -2.51
CA LEU A 27 1.77 5.41 -2.98
C LEU A 27 1.35 5.82 -4.40
N THR A 28 1.24 7.10 -4.66
CA THR A 28 0.99 7.65 -5.99
C THR A 28 2.29 8.15 -6.61
N VAL A 29 2.68 7.56 -7.74
CA VAL A 29 3.97 7.85 -8.39
C VAL A 29 3.74 8.44 -9.77
N TYR A 30 4.24 9.65 -9.99
CA TYR A 30 4.19 10.33 -11.28
C TYR A 30 5.52 10.13 -12.02
N THR A 31 5.45 9.67 -13.27
CA THR A 31 6.66 9.33 -14.03
C THR A 31 6.53 9.57 -15.52
N ALA A 32 7.68 9.82 -16.16
CA ALA A 32 7.81 9.86 -17.62
C ALA A 32 8.66 8.73 -18.20
N ILE A 33 8.94 7.69 -17.42
CA ILE A 33 9.66 6.51 -17.89
C ILE A 33 8.85 5.75 -18.94
N GLU A 34 9.55 5.15 -19.89
CA GLU A 34 8.93 4.36 -20.95
C GLU A 34 8.13 3.17 -20.40
N ALA A 35 6.95 2.87 -20.95
CA ALA A 35 6.03 1.87 -20.37
C ALA A 35 6.69 0.50 -20.22
N GLU A 36 7.51 0.12 -21.20
CA GLU A 36 8.23 -1.16 -21.22
C GLU A 36 9.22 -1.25 -20.05
N ASP A 37 9.95 -0.17 -19.77
CA ASP A 37 10.87 -0.09 -18.65
C ASP A 37 10.13 0.05 -17.32
N LEU A 38 9.07 0.86 -17.26
CA LEU A 38 8.25 1.06 -16.07
C LEU A 38 7.66 -0.26 -15.60
N LYS A 39 7.17 -1.10 -16.53
CA LYS A 39 6.66 -2.43 -16.18
C LYS A 39 7.73 -3.27 -15.50
N ARG A 40 8.94 -3.33 -16.05
CA ARG A 40 10.06 -4.09 -15.46
C ARG A 40 10.37 -3.59 -14.05
N TYR A 41 10.45 -2.28 -13.84
CA TYR A 41 10.72 -1.70 -12.52
C TYR A 41 9.59 -1.95 -11.52
N ALA A 42 8.33 -1.81 -11.95
CA ALA A 42 7.17 -2.07 -11.10
C ALA A 42 7.11 -3.55 -10.68
N ASP A 43 7.36 -4.47 -11.60
CA ASP A 43 7.37 -5.90 -11.31
C ASP A 43 8.44 -6.24 -10.24
N THR A 44 9.67 -5.73 -10.39
CA THR A 44 10.75 -5.94 -9.41
C THR A 44 10.45 -5.27 -8.07
N PHE A 45 9.95 -4.03 -8.07
CA PHE A 45 9.61 -3.35 -6.82
C PHE A 45 8.51 -4.09 -6.04
N ASN A 46 7.47 -4.57 -6.73
CA ASN A 46 6.36 -5.29 -6.10
C ASN A 46 6.76 -6.68 -5.57
N GLU A 47 7.80 -7.30 -6.15
CA GLU A 47 8.38 -8.54 -5.62
C GLU A 47 9.05 -8.31 -4.27
N ASP A 48 9.83 -7.23 -4.14
CA ASP A 48 10.52 -6.86 -2.90
C ASP A 48 9.57 -6.24 -1.85
N HIS A 49 8.48 -5.61 -2.29
CA HIS A 49 7.53 -4.85 -1.46
C HIS A 49 6.06 -5.22 -1.73
N PRO A 50 5.60 -6.44 -1.38
CA PRO A 50 4.23 -6.89 -1.67
C PRO A 50 3.13 -6.21 -0.83
N ASP A 51 3.53 -5.52 0.24
CA ASP A 51 2.72 -4.73 1.16
C ASP A 51 2.46 -3.29 0.64
N ILE A 52 3.16 -2.88 -0.41
CA ILE A 52 3.00 -1.54 -1.01
C ILE A 52 2.25 -1.65 -2.35
N GLU A 53 1.20 -0.86 -2.50
CA GLU A 53 0.48 -0.67 -3.75
C GLU A 53 0.87 0.66 -4.39
N ILE A 54 1.38 0.62 -5.63
CA ILE A 54 1.71 1.85 -6.37
C ILE A 54 0.62 2.19 -7.38
N ASN A 55 0.06 3.39 -7.25
CA ASN A 55 -0.76 4.06 -8.25
C ASN A 55 0.13 4.79 -9.25
N TRP A 56 0.45 4.14 -10.37
CA TRP A 56 1.29 4.72 -11.41
C TRP A 56 0.51 5.71 -12.28
N VAL A 57 0.98 6.96 -12.32
CA VAL A 57 0.54 7.96 -13.29
C VAL A 57 1.69 8.23 -14.25
N ARG A 58 1.59 7.63 -15.43
CA ARG A 58 2.65 7.67 -16.45
C ARG A 58 2.23 8.47 -17.67
N ASP A 59 3.00 9.50 -18.00
CA ASP A 59 2.82 10.33 -19.19
C ASP A 59 4.15 11.00 -19.58
N SER A 60 4.20 11.69 -20.72
CA SER A 60 5.35 12.50 -21.14
C SER A 60 5.76 13.54 -20.09
N THR A 61 7.05 13.90 -20.07
CA THR A 61 7.62 14.92 -19.16
C THR A 61 6.80 16.21 -19.13
N GLY A 62 6.37 16.71 -20.30
CA GLY A 62 5.60 17.94 -20.40
C GLY A 62 4.24 17.83 -19.70
N ILE A 63 3.55 16.71 -19.86
CA ILE A 63 2.24 16.48 -19.24
C ILE A 63 2.37 16.30 -17.72
N VAL A 64 3.35 15.51 -17.26
CA VAL A 64 3.60 15.36 -15.83
C VAL A 64 3.99 16.70 -15.20
N THR A 65 4.84 17.50 -15.86
CA THR A 65 5.20 18.84 -15.38
C THR A 65 3.98 19.77 -15.31
N ALA A 66 3.14 19.77 -16.35
CA ALA A 66 1.91 20.57 -16.35
C ALA A 66 0.96 20.16 -15.21
N LYS A 67 0.84 18.86 -14.96
CA LYS A 67 0.05 18.32 -13.85
C LYS A 67 0.59 18.78 -12.49
N LEU A 68 1.90 18.66 -12.25
CA LEU A 68 2.54 19.12 -11.02
C LEU A 68 2.33 20.63 -10.78
N LEU A 69 2.42 21.45 -11.85
CA LEU A 69 2.13 22.88 -11.76
C LEU A 69 0.67 23.18 -11.42
N ALA A 70 -0.27 22.40 -11.97
CA ALA A 70 -1.70 22.53 -11.67
C ALA A 70 -2.03 22.08 -10.23
N GLU A 71 -1.35 21.05 -9.74
CA GLU A 71 -1.54 20.46 -8.41
C GLU A 71 -0.69 21.12 -7.31
N LYS A 72 0.05 22.22 -7.61
CA LYS A 72 1.04 22.82 -6.69
C LYS A 72 0.51 23.17 -5.28
N ASN A 73 -0.78 23.53 -5.17
CA ASN A 73 -1.43 23.90 -3.92
C ASN A 73 -2.25 22.75 -3.31
N ASN A 74 -2.34 21.62 -4.01
CA ASN A 74 -2.99 20.40 -3.56
C ASN A 74 -2.22 19.19 -4.14
N PRO A 75 -0.99 18.91 -3.63
CA PRO A 75 -0.15 17.86 -4.18
C PRO A 75 -0.82 16.49 -4.06
N VAL A 76 -0.78 15.70 -5.14
CA VAL A 76 -1.34 14.34 -5.18
C VAL A 76 -0.26 13.28 -5.29
N ALA A 77 0.84 13.56 -5.99
CA ALA A 77 1.96 12.63 -6.11
C ALA A 77 2.76 12.56 -4.80
N ASP A 78 3.02 11.34 -4.34
CA ASP A 78 3.97 11.08 -3.26
C ASP A 78 5.41 11.08 -3.78
N VAL A 79 5.60 10.61 -5.02
CA VAL A 79 6.91 10.53 -5.69
C VAL A 79 6.80 11.03 -7.12
N VAL A 80 7.83 11.76 -7.54
CA VAL A 80 8.05 12.16 -8.93
C VAL A 80 9.37 11.56 -9.39
N TRP A 81 9.35 10.78 -10.48
CA TRP A 81 10.52 10.02 -10.92
C TRP A 81 10.66 9.94 -12.44
N GLY A 82 11.89 10.09 -12.94
CA GLY A 82 12.21 9.87 -14.36
C GLY A 82 11.68 10.95 -15.29
N LEU A 83 11.58 12.20 -14.83
CA LEU A 83 11.37 13.35 -15.70
C LEU A 83 12.67 13.72 -16.42
N ALA A 84 12.57 14.08 -17.70
CA ALA A 84 13.68 14.71 -18.41
C ALA A 84 13.90 16.14 -17.89
N GLY A 85 15.17 16.53 -17.71
CA GLY A 85 15.59 17.88 -17.34
C GLY A 85 15.91 18.77 -18.54
#